data_AF-F5LG95-F1
#
_entry.id   AF-F5LG95-F1
#
_cell.length_a   1.000
_cell.length_b   1.000
_cell.length_c   1.000
_cell.angle_alpha   90.00
_cell.angle_beta   90.00
_cell.angle_gamma   90.00
#
_symmetry.space_group_name_H-M   'P 1'
#
loop_
_entity.id
_entity.type
_entity.pdbx_description
1 polymer ?
#
loop_
_entity_poly.entity_id
_entity_poly.type
_entity_poly.pdbx_seq_one_letter_code
_entity_poly.pdbx_strand_id
1 'polypeptide(L)' 'MQKWWWKTRFTVRGVLFPLICIQFVRTLIFPNGLDVFLLFVLFLAYLGFLLDVY' A
#
# COMPACT_ATOMS: atom_id res chain seq x y z
N MET A 1 10.80 9.83 -22.55
CA MET A 1 10.95 8.64 -21.67
C MET A 1 10.17 8.72 -20.35
N GLN A 2 9.22 9.64 -20.14
CA GLN A 2 8.49 9.76 -18.86
C GLN A 2 7.14 9.02 -18.77
N LYS A 3 6.54 8.63 -19.90
CA LYS A 3 5.22 7.95 -19.91
C LYS A 3 5.23 6.56 -19.24
N TRP A 4 6.38 5.88 -19.20
CA TRP A 4 6.50 4.57 -18.58
C TRP A 4 6.44 4.63 -17.06
N TRP A 5 7.09 5.64 -16.46
CA TRP A 5 7.22 5.78 -15.01
C TRP A 5 5.89 6.06 -14.31
N TRP A 6 5.02 6.88 -14.93
CA TRP A 6 3.66 7.10 -14.46
C TRP A 6 2.80 5.84 -14.58
N LYS A 7 2.91 5.10 -15.68
CA LYS A 7 2.12 3.88 -15.88
C LYS A 7 2.47 2.82 -14.83
N THR A 8 3.75 2.68 -14.49
CA THR A 8 4.20 1.80 -13.41
C THR A 8 3.65 2.25 -12.06
N ARG A 9 3.63 3.55 -11.73
CA ARG A 9 3.02 4.03 -10.48
C ARG A 9 1.52 3.70 -10.36
N PHE A 10 0.76 3.84 -11.44
CA PHE A 10 -0.68 3.54 -11.40
C PHE A 10 -0.95 2.04 -11.29
N THR A 11 -0.21 1.20 -12.03
CA THR A 11 -0.30 -0.27 -11.89
C THR A 11 0.14 -0.73 -10.51
N VAL A 12 1.25 -0.18 -9.99
CA VAL A 12 1.74 -0.50 -8.65
C VAL A 12 0.75 -0.08 -7.58
N ARG A 13 0.08 1.07 -7.71
CA ARG A 13 -1.04 1.46 -6.81
C ARG A 13 -2.20 0.48 -6.87
N GLY A 14 -2.63 0.09 -8.07
CA GLY A 14 -3.74 -0.85 -8.26
C GLY A 14 -3.46 -2.26 -7.73
N VAL A 15 -2.18 -2.66 -7.66
CA VAL A 15 -1.76 -3.98 -7.16
C VAL A 15 -1.36 -3.93 -5.67
N LEU A 16 -0.79 -2.83 -5.19
CA LEU A 16 -0.46 -2.64 -3.77
C LEU A 16 -1.71 -2.58 -2.89
N PHE A 17 -2.78 -1.95 -3.36
CA PHE A 17 -4.02 -1.85 -2.60
C PHE A 17 -4.62 -3.23 -2.21
N PRO A 18 -4.88 -4.16 -3.15
CA PRO A 18 -5.38 -5.49 -2.79
C PRO A 18 -4.37 -6.29 -1.97
N LEU A 19 -3.06 -6.11 -2.21
CA LEU A 19 -2.01 -6.72 -1.38
C LEU A 19 -2.08 -6.25 0.07
N ILE A 20 -2.24 -4.94 0.32
CA ILE A 20 -2.39 -4.35 1.65
C ILE A 20 -3.68 -4.87 2.31
N CYS A 21 -4.79 -4.95 1.57
CA CYS A 21 -6.05 -5.51 2.08
C CYS A 21 -5.91 -6.99 2.49
N ILE A 22 -5.22 -7.81 1.69
CA ILE A 22 -4.99 -9.22 2.03
C ILE A 22 -4.06 -9.34 3.24
N GLN A 23 -2.98 -8.55 3.29
CA GLN A 23 -2.10 -8.47 4.45
C GLN A 23 -2.86 -8.03 5.71
N PHE A 24 -3.88 -7.17 5.55
CA PHE A 24 -4.69 -6.66 6.66
C PHE A 24 -5.57 -7.76 7.23
N VAL A 25 -6.28 -8.48 6.35
CA VAL A 25 -7.08 -9.65 6.74
C VAL A 25 -6.20 -10.71 7.39
N ARG A 26 -5.00 -10.98 6.84
CA ARG A 26 -4.05 -11.95 7.40
C ARG A 26 -3.56 -11.54 8.79
N THR A 27 -3.28 -10.26 8.98
CA THR A 27 -2.92 -9.66 10.28
C THR A 27 -4.06 -9.75 11.29
N LEU A 28 -5.31 -9.60 10.84
CA LEU A 28 -6.50 -9.71 11.69
C LEU A 28 -6.75 -11.14 12.18
N ILE A 29 -6.43 -12.14 11.34
CA ILE A 29 -6.57 -13.57 11.66
C ILE A 29 -5.37 -14.09 12.46
N PHE A 30 -4.14 -13.65 12.14
CA PHE A 30 -2.90 -14.07 12.78
C PHE A 30 -2.02 -12.86 13.10
N PRO A 31 -2.30 -12.17 14.22
CA PRO A 31 -1.64 -10.91 14.53
C PRO A 31 -0.17 -11.15 14.92
N ASN A 32 0.73 -10.62 14.09
CA ASN A 32 2.11 -10.37 14.46
C ASN A 32 2.27 -8.86 14.67
N GLY A 33 2.80 -8.44 15.81
CA GLY A 33 2.92 -7.00 16.13
C GLY A 33 3.71 -6.21 15.08
N LEU A 34 4.72 -6.85 14.47
CA LEU A 34 5.49 -6.27 13.37
C LEU A 34 4.69 -6.16 12.07
N ASP A 35 3.85 -7.15 11.73
CA ASP A 35 2.97 -7.10 10.56
C ASP A 35 1.99 -5.91 10.67
N VAL A 36 1.37 -5.70 11.84
CA VAL A 36 0.43 -4.58 12.08
C VAL A 36 1.12 -3.22 11.88
N PHE A 37 2.32 -3.06 12.45
CA PHE A 37 3.08 -1.81 12.37
C PHE A 37 3.50 -1.49 10.93
N LEU A 38 4.00 -2.49 10.20
CA LEU A 38 4.40 -2.32 8.80
C LEU A 38 3.21 -1.93 7.92
N LEU A 39 2.06 -2.58 8.15
CA LEU A 39 0.84 -2.36 7.41
C LEU A 39 0.28 -0.95 7.64
N PHE A 40 0.34 -0.47 8.89
CA PHE A 40 -0.07 0.89 9.24
C PHE A 40 0.80 1.95 8.54
N VAL A 41 2.12 1.76 8.50
CA VAL A 41 3.04 2.68 7.82
C VAL A 41 2.85 2.65 6.29
N LEU A 42 2.70 1.46 5.69
CA LEU A 42 2.41 1.33 4.25
C LEU A 42 1.07 1.96 3.89
N PHE A 43 0.06 1.82 4.75
CA PHE A 43 -1.25 2.42 4.55
C PHE A 43 -1.21 3.94 4.65
N LEU A 44 -0.49 4.51 5.63
CA LEU A 44 -0.26 5.95 5.74
C LEU A 44 0.49 6.51 4.53
N ALA A 45 1.53 5.81 4.07
CA ALA A 45 2.27 6.21 2.89
C ALA A 45 1.40 6.16 1.63
N TYR A 46 0.55 5.13 1.50
CA TYR A 46 -0.41 5.02 0.40
C TYR A 46 -1.45 6.14 0.44
N LEU A 47 -2.00 6.45 1.63
CA LEU A 47 -2.94 7.55 1.83
C LEU A 47 -2.30 8.91 1.52
N GLY A 48 -1.10 9.18 2.03
CA GLY A 48 -0.37 10.43 1.73
C GLY A 48 -0.10 10.60 0.23
N PHE A 49 0.20 9.51 -0.46
CA PHE A 49 0.27 9.51 -1.92
C PHE A 49 -1.11 9.75 -2.57
N LEU A 50 -2.17 9.07 -2.10
CA LEU A 50 -3.52 9.13 -2.67
C LEU A 50 -4.15 10.51 -2.52
N LEU A 51 -3.90 11.17 -1.39
CA LEU A 51 -4.39 12.50 -1.09
C LEU A 51 -3.61 13.60 -1.83
N ASP A 52 -2.68 13.23 -2.71
CA ASP A 52 -1.87 14.16 -3.51
C ASP A 52 -1.19 15.23 -2.63
N VAL A 53 -0.76 14.84 -1.41
CA VAL A 53 -0.01 15.73 -0.50
C VAL A 53 1.44 15.94 -1.00
N TYR A 54 1.72 15.60 -2.27
CA TYR A 54 3.00 15.83 -2.93
C TYR A 54 2.88 15.97 -4.45
#